data_AF-A0A6A6EPC9-F1
#
_entry.id   AF-A0A6A6EPC9-F1
#
_cell.length_a   1.000
_cell.length_b   1.000
_cell.length_c   1.000
_cell.angle_alpha   90.00
_cell.angle_beta   90.00
_cell.angle_gamma   90.00
#
_symmetry.space_group_name_H-M   'P 1'
#
loop_
_entity.id
_entity.type
_entity.pdbx_description
1 polymer ?
#
loop_
_entity_poly.entity_id
_entity_poly.type
_entity_poly.pdbx_seq_one_letter_code
_entity_poly.pdbx_strand_id
1 'polypeptide(L)' 'MAWPFEATVTLTHDDYTVAWLCALLIKKAAIRNMLDELHVTPLQPEHNKNIYSFGCICGHNVVIIY' A
#
# COMPACT_ATOMS: atom_id res chain seq x y z
N MET A 1 3.85 18.86 -8.00
CA MET A 1 4.14 18.10 -9.23
C MET A 1 5.54 17.50 -9.11
N ALA A 2 5.68 16.39 -8.40
CA ALA A 2 6.90 15.59 -8.40
C ALA A 2 6.47 14.13 -8.37
N TRP A 3 6.69 13.44 -9.48
CA TRP A 3 6.47 12.01 -9.65
C TRP A 3 7.85 11.36 -9.75
N PRO A 4 8.10 10.21 -9.10
CA PRO A 4 7.13 9.37 -8.36
C PRO A 4 6.99 9.71 -6.87
N PHE A 5 5.88 9.25 -6.25
CA PHE A 5 5.75 9.20 -4.79
C PHE A 5 6.70 8.10 -4.28
N GLU A 6 7.87 8.50 -3.80
CA GLU A 6 8.80 7.63 -3.11
C GLU A 6 8.20 7.18 -1.77
N ALA A 7 8.48 5.94 -1.37
CA ALA A 7 8.04 5.43 -0.08
C ALA A 7 8.87 6.09 1.04
N THR A 8 8.24 6.90 1.88
CA THR A 8 8.96 7.76 2.85
C THR A 8 8.90 7.26 4.29
N VAL A 9 7.89 6.47 4.62
CA VAL A 9 7.58 6.09 6.01
C VAL A 9 7.66 4.58 6.20
N THR A 10 8.30 4.15 7.28
CA THR A 10 8.41 2.74 7.69
C THR A 10 7.50 2.50 8.88
N LEU A 11 6.55 1.57 8.73
CA LEU A 11 5.60 1.14 9.77
C LEU A 11 5.64 -0.38 9.91
N THR A 12 5.00 -0.88 10.97
CA THR A 12 4.81 -2.31 11.23
C THR A 12 3.45 -2.79 10.70
N HIS A 13 3.24 -4.10 10.61
CA HIS A 13 1.95 -4.65 10.17
C HIS A 13 0.79 -4.23 11.08
N ASP A 14 1.03 -4.05 12.38
CA ASP A 14 0.02 -3.69 13.38
C ASP A 14 -0.52 -2.27 13.19
N ASP A 15 0.21 -1.42 12.45
CA ASP A 15 -0.21 -0.06 12.14
C ASP A 15 -1.30 0.00 11.06
N TYR A 16 -1.57 -1.11 10.35
CA TYR A 16 -2.53 -1.18 9.25
C TYR A 16 -3.80 -1.91 9.67
N THR A 17 -4.85 -1.14 9.93
CA THR A 17 -6.14 -1.65 10.42
C THR A 17 -7.19 -1.80 9.32
N VAL A 18 -6.92 -1.27 8.12
CA VAL A 18 -7.84 -1.30 6.98
C VAL A 18 -7.17 -1.99 5.79
N ALA A 19 -7.87 -2.95 5.20
CA ALA A 19 -7.41 -3.65 4.00
C ALA A 19 -8.33 -3.36 2.80
N TRP A 20 -7.72 -3.04 1.65
CA TRP A 20 -8.41 -2.92 0.37
C TRP A 20 -7.98 -4.06 -0.56
N LEU A 21 -8.88 -4.99 -0.82
CA LEU A 21 -8.70 -6.04 -1.82
C LEU A 21 -9.09 -5.56 -3.22
N CYS A 22 -8.16 -5.65 -4.18
CA CYS A 22 -8.38 -5.29 -5.57
C CYS A 22 -8.28 -6.51 -6.47
N ALA A 23 -9.42 -7.05 -6.90
CA ALA A 23 -9.48 -8.25 -7.74
C ALA A 23 -8.91 -8.11 -9.17
N LEU A 24 -8.62 -6.88 -9.64
CA LEU A 24 -8.17 -6.64 -11.02
C LEU A 24 -6.92 -5.75 -11.06
N LEU A 25 -5.78 -6.35 -11.42
CA LEU A 25 -4.47 -5.68 -11.53
C LEU A 25 -4.45 -4.45 -12.44
N ILE A 26 -5.33 -4.37 -13.44
CA ILE A 26 -5.42 -3.19 -14.32
C ILE A 26 -5.74 -1.90 -13.54
N LYS A 27 -6.34 -2.01 -12.35
CA LYS A 27 -6.63 -0.87 -11.47
C LYS A 27 -5.46 -0.48 -10.57
N LYS A 28 -4.33 -1.19 -10.60
CA LYS A 28 -3.19 -0.97 -9.69
C LYS A 28 -2.65 0.46 -9.74
N ALA A 29 -2.46 1.01 -10.93
CA ALA A 29 -1.97 2.39 -11.08
C ALA A 29 -2.95 3.41 -10.50
N ALA A 30 -4.25 3.23 -10.78
CA ALA A 30 -5.29 4.10 -10.24
C ALA A 30 -5.36 4.03 -8.72
N ILE A 31 -5.35 2.83 -8.13
CA ILE A 31 -5.40 2.65 -6.67
C ILE A 31 -4.17 3.23 -5.99
N ARG A 32 -2.96 3.02 -6.54
CA ARG A 32 -1.74 3.62 -5.99
C ARG A 32 -1.79 5.15 -6.02
N ASN A 33 -2.41 5.74 -7.04
CA ASN A 33 -2.59 7.19 -7.14
C ASN A 33 -3.68 7.73 -6.21
N MET A 34 -4.52 6.88 -5.62
CA MET A 34 -5.51 7.28 -4.62
C MET A 34 -4.94 7.32 -3.20
N LEU A 35 -3.69 6.92 -3.00
CA LEU A 35 -3.00 7.06 -1.72
C LEU A 35 -2.55 8.50 -1.54
N ASP A 36 -2.79 9.05 -0.35
CA ASP A 36 -2.24 10.34 0.06
C ASP A 36 -0.73 10.24 0.31
N GLU A 37 -0.28 9.09 0.83
CA GLU A 37 1.12 8.77 1.10
C GLU A 37 1.40 7.28 0.81
N LEU A 38 2.61 6.98 0.33
CA LEU A 38 3.07 5.62 0.11
C LEU A 38 4.09 5.22 1.20
N HIS A 39 3.88 4.07 1.82
CA HIS A 39 4.74 3.56 2.89
C HIS A 39 5.69 2.48 2.34
N VAL A 40 6.83 2.30 3.02
CA VAL A 40 7.76 1.20 2.77
C VAL A 40 7.03 -0.10 3.05
N THR A 41 7.21 -1.08 2.16
CA THR A 41 6.62 -2.40 2.36
C THR A 41 7.30 -3.10 3.54
N PRO A 42 6.56 -3.45 4.61
CA PRO A 42 7.13 -4.23 5.70
C PRO A 42 7.55 -5.61 5.20
N LEU A 43 8.57 -6.20 5.84
CA LEU A 43 9.08 -7.53 5.47
C LEU A 43 7.94 -8.55 5.46
N GLN A 44 7.79 -9.27 4.35
CA GLN A 44 6.77 -10.30 4.21
C GLN A 44 7.37 -11.69 4.50
N PRO A 45 6.59 -12.63 5.07
CA PRO A 45 7.01 -14.02 5.16
C PRO A 45 7.35 -14.59 3.77
N GLU A 46 8.40 -15.41 3.66
CA GLU A 46 8.89 -15.89 2.35
C GLU A 46 7.86 -16.67 1.51
N HIS A 47 6.90 -17.32 2.17
CA HIS A 47 5.85 -18.07 1.49
C HIS A 47 4.67 -17.20 1.03
N ASN A 48 4.64 -15.92 1.42
CA ASN A 48 3.59 -15.01 1.01
C ASN A 48 3.81 -14.55 -0.43
N LYS A 49 2.93 -14.98 -1.34
CA LYS A 49 2.98 -14.66 -2.77
C LYS A 49 2.08 -13.49 -3.17
N ASN A 50 1.31 -12.96 -2.22
CA ASN A 50 0.41 -11.85 -2.50
C ASN A 50 1.24 -10.57 -2.75
N ILE A 51 0.72 -9.72 -3.63
CA ILE A 51 1.34 -8.43 -3.93
C ILE A 51 0.63 -7.38 -3.09
N TYR A 52 1.42 -6.59 -2.37
CA TYR A 52 0.88 -5.55 -1.49
C TYR A 52 1.31 -4.15 -1.91
N SER A 53 0.56 -3.15 -1.45
CA SER A 53 1.03 -1.78 -1.34
C SER A 53 0.53 -1.23 -0.01
N PHE A 54 1.35 -0.42 0.63
CA PHE A 54 1.06 0.15 1.94
C PHE A 54 1.05 1.66 1.81
N GLY A 55 0.14 2.33 2.52
CA GLY A 55 0.04 3.78 2.45
C GLY A 55 -1.05 4.34 3.34
N CYS A 56 -1.44 5.57 3.04
CA CYS A 56 -2.46 6.32 3.77
C CYS A 56 -3.59 6.76 2.83
N ILE A 57 -4.83 6.68 3.31
CA ILE A 57 -6.01 7.32 2.68
C ILE A 57 -6.77 8.04 3.78
N CYS A 58 -6.96 9.35 3.63
CA CYS A 58 -7.68 10.21 4.55
C CYS A 58 -7.18 10.09 6.01
N GLY A 59 -5.87 9.92 6.21
CA GLY A 59 -5.26 9.75 7.54
C GLY A 59 -5.31 8.33 8.10
N HIS A 60 -5.87 7.36 7.37
CA HIS A 60 -5.91 5.96 7.78
C HIS A 60 -4.85 5.14 7.04
N ASN A 61 -4.08 4.36 7.80
CA ASN A 61 -3.13 3.40 7.25
C ASN A 61 -3.88 2.24 6.60
N VAL A 62 -3.66 2.08 5.29
CA VAL A 62 -4.30 1.05 4.47
C VAL A 62 -3.26 0.09 3.89
N VAL A 63 -3.62 -1.19 3.85
CA VAL A 63 -2.94 -2.21 3.06
C VAL A 63 -3.78 -2.55 1.83
N ILE A 64 -3.21 -2.41 0.65
CA ILE A 64 -3.83 -2.80 -0.62
C ILE A 64 -3.28 -4.17 -1.02
N ILE A 65 -4.18 -5.08 -1.41
CA ILE A 65 -3.87 -6.42 -1.87
C ILE A 65 -4.34 -6.53 -3.33
N TYR A 66 -3.51 -7.05 -4.22
CA TYR A 66 -3.84 -7.27 -5.64
C TYR A 66 -3.99 -8.76 -5.98
#